data_AF-A0AAW5ZA13-F1
#
_entry.id   AF-A0AAW5ZA13-F1
#
_cell.length_a   1.000
_cell.length_b   1.000
_cell.length_c   1.000
_cell.angle_alpha   90.00
_cell.angle_beta   90.00
_cell.angle_gamma   90.00
#
_symmetry.space_group_name_H-M   'P 1'
#
loop_
_entity.id
_entity.type
_entity.pdbx_description
1 polymer ?
#
loop_
_entity_poly.entity_id
_entity_poly.type
_entity_poly.pdbx_seq_one_letter_code
_entity_poly.pdbx_strand_id
1 'polypeptide(L)'
;GFTGWRMSKRPQAAEAEEKSLETLTRTITETSEQQVSWETIPLIEPISLSLGYKLVALVDKAQGNPLTQRIRGVRQVISDGNGVLLPEIRIRENFRLKPSQYA
;
A
#
# COMPACT_ATOMS: atom_id res chain seq x y z
N GLY A 1 -56.03 23.46 20.74
CA GLY A 1 -56.30 22.41 21.74
C GLY A 1 -55.09 22.24 22.64
N PHE A 2 -55.30 21.85 23.90
CA PHE A 2 -54.26 21.65 24.93
C PHE A 2 -53.08 20.76 24.47
N THR A 3 -53.34 19.85 23.53
CA THR A 3 -52.34 18.98 22.87
C THR A 3 -51.31 19.76 22.03
N GLY A 4 -51.72 20.84 21.36
CA GLY A 4 -50.81 21.68 20.55
C GLY A 4 -49.85 22.53 21.39
N TRP A 5 -50.29 23.03 22.56
CA TRP A 5 -49.44 23.78 23.49
C TRP A 5 -48.38 22.91 24.18
N ARG A 6 -48.71 21.63 24.41
CA ARG A 6 -47.78 20.67 25.00
C ARG A 6 -46.72 20.21 23.98
N MET A 7 -47.07 20.13 22.69
CA MET A 7 -46.11 19.90 21.61
C MET A 7 -45.21 21.12 21.36
N SER A 8 -45.70 22.35 21.51
CA SER A 8 -44.85 23.55 21.38
C SER A 8 -43.85 23.76 22.53
N LYS A 9 -43.88 22.90 23.56
CA LYS A 9 -42.93 22.89 24.68
C LYS A 9 -41.91 21.75 24.61
N ARG A 10 -41.82 21.04 23.48
CA ARG A 10 -40.76 20.04 23.29
C ARG A 10 -39.42 20.77 23.26
N PRO A 11 -38.49 20.46 24.18
CA PRO A 11 -37.22 21.18 24.25
C PRO A 11 -36.41 20.85 23.00
N GLN A 12 -36.03 21.90 22.26
CA GLN A 12 -35.23 21.83 21.03
C GLN A 12 -33.91 21.07 21.18
N ALA A 13 -33.42 20.90 22.41
CA ALA A 13 -32.27 20.08 22.75
C ALA A 13 -32.48 18.57 22.48
N ALA A 14 -33.69 18.04 22.71
CA ALA A 14 -33.98 16.62 22.48
C ALA A 14 -33.99 16.26 20.98
N GLU A 15 -34.48 17.17 20.13
CA GLU A 15 -34.49 17.02 18.67
C GLU A 15 -33.07 17.18 18.07
N ALA A 16 -32.21 17.99 18.70
CA ALA A 16 -30.81 18.12 18.29
C ALA A 16 -29.99 16.86 18.61
N GLU A 17 -30.31 16.17 19.71
CA GLU A 17 -29.63 14.96 20.16
C GLU A 17 -30.06 13.71 19.37
N GLU A 18 -31.34 13.58 18.99
CA GLU A 18 -31.79 12.56 18.03
C GLU A 18 -31.10 12.74 16.66
N LYS A 19 -31.01 13.98 16.16
CA LYS A 19 -30.40 14.26 14.86
C LYS A 19 -28.89 14.01 14.85
N SER A 20 -28.20 14.25 15.98
CA SER A 20 -26.77 13.96 16.12
C SER A 20 -26.51 12.44 16.18
N LEU A 21 -27.36 11.68 16.86
CA LEU A 21 -27.30 10.21 16.90
C LEU A 21 -27.60 9.59 15.53
N GLU A 22 -28.57 10.12 14.78
CA GLU A 22 -28.85 9.68 13.40
C GLU A 22 -27.68 9.97 12.46
N THR A 23 -27.04 11.15 12.57
CA THR A 23 -25.85 11.48 11.76
C THR A 23 -24.65 10.63 12.13
N LEU A 24 -24.43 10.35 13.42
CA LEU A 24 -23.39 9.42 13.88
C LEU A 24 -23.63 8.01 13.35
N THR A 25 -24.86 7.50 13.46
CA THR A 25 -25.23 6.16 12.98
C THR A 25 -25.08 6.04 11.46
N ARG A 26 -25.48 7.06 10.72
CA ARG A 26 -25.30 7.14 9.26
C ARG A 26 -23.83 7.17 8.87
N THR A 27 -23.02 7.99 9.55
CA THR A 27 -21.57 8.09 9.31
C THR A 27 -20.87 6.76 9.57
N ILE A 28 -21.23 6.06 10.66
CA ILE A 28 -20.69 4.73 10.99
C ILE A 28 -21.08 3.69 9.94
N THR A 29 -22.31 3.74 9.43
CA THR A 29 -22.81 2.79 8.43
C THR A 29 -22.16 3.01 7.06
N GLU A 30 -22.05 4.28 6.62
CA GLU A 30 -21.43 4.67 5.35
C GLU A 30 -19.90 4.46 5.34
N THR A 31 -19.23 4.48 6.50
CA THR A 31 -17.77 4.26 6.61
C THR A 31 -17.39 2.77 6.70
N SER A 32 -18.36 1.87 6.89
CA SER A 32 -18.09 0.44 7.14
C SER A 32 -17.61 -0.36 5.92
N GLU A 33 -17.58 0.24 4.73
CA GLU A 33 -17.25 -0.46 3.47
C GLU A 33 -15.77 -0.46 3.07
N GLN A 34 -14.90 0.28 3.77
CA GLN A 34 -13.45 0.08 3.63
C GLN A 34 -12.95 -0.96 4.61
N GLN A 35 -13.57 -2.14 4.60
CA GLN A 35 -13.03 -3.30 5.29
C GLN A 35 -11.73 -3.68 4.60
N VAL A 36 -10.61 -3.66 5.33
CA VAL A 36 -9.33 -4.18 4.85
C VAL A 36 -9.54 -5.64 4.47
N SER A 37 -9.64 -5.87 3.16
CA SER A 37 -9.89 -7.20 2.60
C SER A 37 -8.55 -7.85 2.25
N TRP A 38 -8.49 -9.18 2.19
CA TRP A 38 -7.26 -9.90 1.80
C TRP A 38 -6.77 -9.48 0.42
N GLU A 39 -7.69 -9.06 -0.45
CA GLU A 39 -7.44 -8.55 -1.79
C GLU A 39 -6.79 -7.14 -1.79
N THR A 40 -6.89 -6.42 -0.67
CA THR A 40 -6.32 -5.07 -0.51
C THR A 40 -4.88 -5.11 0.00
N ILE A 41 -4.35 -6.29 0.36
CA ILE A 41 -2.96 -6.42 0.82
C ILE A 41 -2.02 -6.42 -0.40
N PRO A 42 -1.14 -5.41 -0.55
CA PRO A 42 -0.21 -5.37 -1.66
C PRO A 42 0.87 -6.44 -1.50
N LEU A 43 1.35 -6.97 -2.63
CA LEU A 43 2.56 -7.80 -2.63
C LEU A 43 3.76 -6.93 -2.23
N ILE A 44 4.36 -7.26 -1.09
CA ILE A 44 5.54 -6.55 -0.59
C ILE A 44 6.77 -7.10 -1.30
N GLU A 45 7.60 -6.20 -1.82
CA GLU A 45 8.89 -6.53 -2.40
C GLU A 45 9.98 -5.96 -1.48
N PRO A 46 10.56 -6.78 -0.57
CA PRO A 46 11.48 -6.27 0.44
C PRO A 46 12.71 -5.59 -0.15
N ILE A 47 13.15 -6.05 -1.33
CA ILE A 47 14.25 -5.47 -2.08
C ILE A 47 13.90 -5.47 -3.57
N SER A 48 14.04 -4.31 -4.21
CA SER A 48 13.88 -4.15 -5.65
C SER A 48 15.02 -3.34 -6.25
N LEU A 49 15.36 -3.63 -7.50
CA LEU A 49 16.32 -2.88 -8.32
C LEU A 49 15.63 -2.41 -9.59
N SER A 50 15.57 -1.11 -9.78
CA SER A 50 15.05 -0.46 -10.99
C SER A 50 16.20 -0.03 -11.89
N LEU A 51 16.10 -0.33 -13.19
CA LEU A 51 17.14 -0.06 -14.17
C LEU A 51 16.66 0.94 -15.24
N GLY A 52 17.51 1.91 -15.58
CA GLY A 52 17.38 2.66 -16.82
C GLY A 52 17.65 1.79 -18.05
N TYR A 53 17.11 2.18 -19.20
CA TYR A 53 17.05 1.31 -20.39
C TYR A 53 18.41 0.78 -20.88
N LYS A 54 19.52 1.51 -20.71
CA LYS A 54 20.85 1.01 -21.13
C LYS A 54 21.37 -0.13 -20.26
N LEU A 55 20.84 -0.28 -19.05
CA LEU A 55 21.26 -1.31 -18.11
C LEU A 55 20.41 -2.59 -18.23
N VAL A 56 19.26 -2.54 -18.92
CA VAL A 56 18.37 -3.71 -19.09
C VAL A 56 19.07 -4.86 -19.81
N ALA A 57 20.01 -4.57 -20.71
CA ALA A 57 20.81 -5.59 -21.38
C ALA A 57 21.61 -6.48 -20.40
N LEU A 58 21.88 -6.02 -19.17
CA LEU A 58 22.62 -6.79 -18.16
C LEU A 58 21.80 -7.93 -17.54
N VAL A 59 20.48 -7.95 -17.75
CA VAL A 59 19.59 -9.04 -17.31
C VAL A 59 19.08 -9.89 -18.47
N ASP A 60 19.65 -9.72 -19.66
CA ASP A 60 19.28 -10.51 -20.83
C ASP A 60 19.88 -11.93 -20.78
N LYS A 61 19.03 -12.94 -20.96
CA LYS A 61 19.43 -14.36 -20.96
C LYS A 61 20.30 -14.70 -22.15
N ALA A 62 20.08 -14.06 -23.30
CA ALA A 62 20.90 -14.26 -24.48
C ALA A 62 22.35 -13.79 -24.25
N GLN A 63 22.55 -12.82 -23.35
CA GLN A 63 23.86 -12.29 -22.95
C GLN A 63 24.39 -12.94 -21.65
N GLY A 64 23.78 -14.03 -21.19
CA GLY A 64 24.21 -14.78 -20.00
C GLY A 64 23.75 -14.23 -18.65
N ASN A 65 22.90 -13.20 -18.61
CA ASN A 65 22.39 -12.54 -17.38
C ASN A 65 23.48 -12.10 -16.39
N PRO A 66 24.49 -11.32 -16.80
CA PRO A 66 25.62 -10.97 -15.94
C PRO A 66 25.20 -10.33 -14.61
N LEU A 67 24.16 -9.47 -14.61
CA LEU A 67 23.69 -8.83 -13.38
C LEU A 67 23.02 -9.81 -12.42
N THR A 68 22.15 -10.69 -12.93
CA THR A 68 21.45 -11.69 -12.10
C THR A 68 22.44 -12.65 -11.44
N GLN A 69 23.47 -13.08 -12.17
CA GLN A 69 24.54 -13.93 -11.63
C GLN A 69 25.30 -13.20 -10.51
N ARG A 70 25.65 -11.92 -10.72
CA ARG A 70 26.35 -11.13 -9.71
C ARG A 70 25.51 -10.89 -8.47
N ILE A 71 24.23 -10.57 -8.63
CA ILE A 71 23.29 -10.40 -7.51
C ILE A 71 23.20 -11.68 -6.69
N ARG A 72 23.12 -12.86 -7.32
CA ARG A 72 23.12 -14.15 -6.61
C ARG A 72 24.38 -14.34 -5.76
N GLY A 73 25.56 -14.05 -6.33
CA GLY A 73 26.83 -14.17 -5.62
C GLY A 73 26.92 -13.20 -4.44
N VAL A 74 26.56 -11.94 -4.62
CA VAL A 74 26.53 -10.93 -3.55
C VAL A 74 25.55 -11.34 -2.45
N ARG A 75 24.36 -11.83 -2.82
CA ARG A 75 23.36 -12.31 -1.86
C ARG A 75 23.90 -13.44 -1.01
N GLN A 76 24.60 -14.40 -1.60
CA GLN A 76 25.23 -15.51 -0.87
C GLN A 76 26.29 -15.00 0.11
N VAL A 77 27.23 -14.18 -0.35
CA VAL A 77 28.32 -13.63 0.50
C VAL A 77 27.77 -12.84 1.69
N ILE A 78 26.79 -11.96 1.46
CA ILE A 78 26.21 -11.16 2.54
C ILE A 78 25.38 -12.05 3.49
N SER A 79 24.66 -13.04 2.96
CA SER A 79 23.88 -13.96 3.81
C SER A 79 24.77 -14.79 4.72
N ASP A 80 25.86 -15.34 4.17
CA ASP A 80 26.84 -16.14 4.91
C ASP A 80 27.57 -15.28 5.96
N GLY A 81 27.95 -14.04 5.60
CA GLY A 81 28.68 -13.14 6.49
C GLY A 81 27.87 -12.57 7.65
N ASN A 82 26.55 -12.47 7.52
CA ASN A 82 25.66 -11.92 8.55
C ASN A 82 24.80 -12.97 9.26
N GLY A 83 24.83 -14.23 8.81
CA GLY A 83 24.02 -15.31 9.38
C GLY A 83 22.52 -15.17 9.13
N VAL A 84 22.11 -14.48 8.06
CA VAL A 84 20.70 -14.26 7.71
C VAL A 84 20.48 -14.49 6.23
N LEU A 85 19.40 -15.16 5.86
CA LEU A 85 19.03 -15.34 4.45
C LEU A 85 18.40 -14.06 3.89
N LEU A 86 19.08 -13.43 2.92
CA LEU A 86 18.52 -12.29 2.20
C LEU A 86 17.37 -12.72 1.26
N PRO A 87 16.29 -11.92 1.19
CA PRO A 87 15.15 -12.19 0.31
C PRO A 87 15.54 -12.05 -1.18
N GLU A 88 14.65 -12.51 -2.06
CA GLU A 88 14.81 -12.31 -3.50
C GLU A 88 14.82 -10.82 -3.87
N ILE A 89 15.67 -10.45 -4.83
CA ILE A 89 15.79 -9.08 -5.35
C ILE A 89 15.08 -9.02 -6.69
N ARG A 90 13.97 -8.28 -6.76
CA ARG A 90 13.21 -8.12 -8.00
C ARG A 90 13.85 -7.05 -8.88
N ILE A 91 14.08 -7.34 -10.15
CA ILE A 91 14.66 -6.39 -11.10
C ILE A 91 13.58 -5.93 -12.08
N ARG A 92 13.46 -4.62 -12.29
CA ARG A 92 12.52 -4.02 -13.25
C ARG A 92 13.18 -2.92 -14.06
N GLU A 93 12.69 -2.70 -15.27
CA GLU A 93 13.01 -1.48 -16.00
C GLU A 93 12.18 -0.30 -15.49
N ASN A 94 12.76 0.90 -15.53
CA ASN A 94 12.08 2.13 -15.18
C ASN A 94 12.47 3.25 -16.15
N PHE A 95 11.53 3.58 -17.05
CA PHE A 95 11.72 4.61 -18.07
C PHE A 95 11.79 6.05 -17.53
N ARG A 96 11.52 6.26 -16.23
CA ARG A 96 11.72 7.56 -15.56
C ARG A 96 13.17 7.78 -15.16
N LEU A 97 14.00 6.73 -15.12
CA LEU A 97 15.42 6.83 -14.80
C LEU A 97 16.22 7.27 -16.04
N LYS A 98 17.33 7.98 -15.81
CA LYS A 98 18.30 8.26 -16.88
C LYS A 98 18.85 6.95 -17.46
N PRO A 99 19.32 6.95 -18.73
CA PRO A 99 19.74 5.74 -19.44
C PRO A 99 20.60 4.77 -18.64
N SER A 100 21.61 5.29 -17.94
CA SER A 100 22.60 4.51 -17.17
C SER A 100 22.37 4.58 -15.66
N GLN A 101 21.19 5.00 -15.22
CA GLN A 101 20.85 5.14 -13.80
C GLN A 101 20.14 3.89 -13.28
N TYR A 102 20.29 3.63 -11.98
CA TYR A 102 19.55 2.60 -11.25
C TYR A 102 19.04 3.18 -9.92
N ALA A 103 18.05 2.51 -9.32
CA ALA A 103 17.47 2.86 -8.02
C ALA A 103 16.99 1.61 -7.28
#